data_AF-A0A4C1VRG1-F1
#
_entry.id   AF-A0A4C1VRG1-F1
#
_cell.length_a   1.000
_cell.length_b   1.000
_cell.length_c   1.000
_cell.angle_alpha   90.00
_cell.angle_beta   90.00
_cell.angle_gamma   90.00
#
_symmetry.space_group_name_H-M   'P 1'
#
loop_
_entity.id
_entity.type
_entity.pdbx_description
1 polymer ?
#
loop_
_entity_poly.entity_id
_entity_poly.type
_entity_poly.pdbx_seq_one_letter_code
_entity_poly.pdbx_strand_id
1 'polypeptide(L)'
;MPLRLKGSHHVNLPASVESIFSLLKSMLTQKARDRFEIHKNYEDLHQSISKEVLPAEYGGTGGTIAEIAEYWVQKIEEYKSWMQQELSFGTDESKRPGRPTTAADMFGVEGSFRKLELD
;
A
#
# COMPACT_ATOMS: atom_id res chain seq x y z
N MET A 1 -10.19 1.96 3.27
CA MET A 1 -9.56 0.63 3.16
C MET A 1 -8.44 0.48 4.16
N PRO A 2 -8.52 -0.45 5.12
CA PRO A 2 -7.44 -0.72 6.07
C PRO A 2 -6.34 -1.56 5.40
N LEU A 3 -5.56 -0.97 4.51
CA LEU A 3 -4.38 -1.62 3.91
C LEU A 3 -3.10 -1.11 4.57
N ARG A 4 -2.20 -2.03 4.92
CA ARG A 4 -0.87 -1.73 5.45
C ARG A 4 0.19 -2.15 4.44
N LEU A 5 0.71 -1.19 3.67
CA LEU A 5 1.82 -1.44 2.75
C LEU A 5 3.00 -2.06 3.50
N LYS A 6 3.50 -3.20 3.03
CA LYS A 6 4.63 -3.93 3.65
C LYS A 6 5.96 -3.58 3.01
N GLY A 7 5.97 -3.41 1.70
CA GLY A 7 7.14 -3.07 0.90
C GLY A 7 6.70 -2.65 -0.51
N SER A 8 7.57 -1.96 -1.21
CA SER A 8 7.41 -1.49 -2.57
C SER A 8 8.76 -1.58 -3.26
N HIS A 9 8.84 -2.46 -4.26
CA HIS A 9 10.07 -2.86 -4.93
C HIS A 9 10.01 -2.42 -6.38
N HIS A 10 11.05 -1.71 -6.83
CA HIS A 10 11.13 -1.17 -8.19
C HIS A 10 12.40 -1.68 -8.86
N VAL A 11 12.30 -2.08 -10.12
CA VAL A 11 13.41 -2.58 -10.94
C VAL A 11 13.26 -2.02 -12.35
N ASN A 12 14.35 -1.90 -13.10
CA ASN A 12 14.38 -1.33 -14.45
C ASN A 12 13.88 0.12 -14.53
N LEU A 13 14.15 0.93 -13.51
CA LEU A 13 13.85 2.37 -13.55
C LEU A 13 14.84 3.10 -14.48
N PRO A 14 14.37 4.02 -15.34
CA PRO A 14 15.26 4.96 -16.03
C PRO A 14 16.04 5.82 -15.03
N ALA A 15 17.29 6.18 -15.35
CA ALA A 15 18.18 6.93 -14.44
C ALA A 15 17.58 8.27 -13.95
N SER A 16 16.81 8.95 -14.80
CA SER A 16 16.10 10.18 -14.42
C SER A 16 15.04 9.93 -13.34
N VAL A 17 14.31 8.81 -13.45
CA VAL A 17 13.28 8.40 -12.51
C VAL A 17 13.90 7.98 -11.19
N GLU A 18 14.98 7.19 -11.21
CA GLU A 18 15.73 6.81 -10.01
C GLU A 18 16.20 8.04 -9.22
N SER A 19 16.72 9.05 -9.92
CA SER A 19 17.17 10.31 -9.29
C SER A 19 16.02 11.05 -8.60
N ILE A 20 14.85 11.13 -9.24
CA ILE A 20 13.65 11.75 -8.64
C ILE A 20 13.22 10.97 -7.40
N PHE A 21 13.16 9.64 -7.46
CA PHE A 21 12.77 8.82 -6.31
C PHE A 21 13.78 8.90 -5.16
N SER A 22 15.08 8.99 -5.45
CA SER A 22 16.12 9.19 -4.44
C SER A 22 15.93 10.51 -3.69
N LEU A 23 15.60 11.59 -4.41
CA LEU A 23 15.27 12.88 -3.81
C LEU A 23 14.01 12.80 -2.94
N LEU A 24 12.93 12.19 -3.46
CA LEU A 24 11.68 12.02 -2.71
C LEU A 24 11.87 11.16 -1.46
N LYS A 25 12.77 10.16 -1.51
CA LYS A 25 13.08 9.29 -0.36
C LYS A 25 13.59 10.09 0.84
N SER A 26 14.30 11.20 0.63
CA SER A 26 14.76 12.07 1.73
C SER A 26 13.61 12.70 2.53
N MET A 27 12.46 12.93 1.88
CA MET A 27 11.26 13.53 2.50
C MET A 27 10.37 12.49 3.20
N LEU A 28 10.60 11.20 2.96
CA LEU A 28 9.83 10.13 3.58
C LEU A 28 10.23 9.91 5.05
N THR A 29 9.25 9.51 5.87
CA THR A 29 9.52 9.00 7.22
C THR A 29 10.40 7.76 7.17
N GLN A 30 11.14 7.48 8.25
CA GLN A 30 12.01 6.29 8.31
C GLN A 30 11.25 5.01 7.95
N LYS A 31 10.07 4.82 8.54
CA LYS A 31 9.20 3.68 8.26
C LYS A 31 8.78 3.55 6.79
N ALA A 32 8.60 4.66 6.08
CA ALA A 32 8.28 4.65 4.65
C ALA A 32 9.53 4.40 3.79
N ARG A 33 10.69 4.95 4.19
CA ARG A 33 11.98 4.69 3.54
C ARG A 33 12.37 3.22 3.59
N ASP A 34 12.17 2.57 4.74
CA ASP A 34 12.50 1.16 4.96
C ASP A 34 11.62 0.20 4.13
N ARG A 35 10.51 0.70 3.57
CA ARG A 35 9.59 -0.07 2.73
C ARG A 35 9.74 0.23 1.25
N PHE A 36 10.61 1.17 0.89
CA PHE A 36 10.78 1.64 -0.47
C PHE A 36 12.15 1.23 -0.98
N GLU A 37 12.17 0.24 -1.87
CA GLU A 37 13.38 -0.39 -2.39
C GLU A 37 13.45 -0.21 -3.90
N ILE A 38 14.64 0.18 -4.36
CA ILE A 38 14.99 0.25 -5.78
C ILE A 38 16.11 -0.76 -5.97
N HIS A 39 15.87 -1.72 -6.86
CA HIS A 39 16.78 -2.81 -7.18
C HIS A 39 17.49 -2.52 -8.50
N LYS A 40 18.78 -2.84 -8.55
CA LYS A 40 19.61 -2.62 -9.75
C LYS A 40 19.30 -3.62 -10.87
N ASN A 41 18.96 -4.84 -10.48
CA ASN A 41 18.67 -5.96 -11.38
C ASN A 41 17.75 -6.97 -10.66
N TYR A 42 17.40 -8.06 -11.34
CA TYR A 42 16.52 -9.07 -10.76
C TYR A 42 17.22 -9.90 -9.68
N GLU A 43 18.54 -10.09 -9.75
CA GLU A 43 19.30 -10.80 -8.71
C GLU A 43 19.23 -10.08 -7.36
N ASP A 44 19.28 -8.75 -7.37
CA ASP A 44 19.09 -7.90 -6.19
C ASP A 44 17.64 -7.95 -5.67
N LEU A 45 16.65 -7.95 -6.59
CA LEU A 45 15.25 -8.16 -6.24
C LEU A 45 15.01 -9.51 -5.53
N HIS A 46 15.68 -10.58 -5.99
CA HIS A 46 15.52 -11.94 -5.45
C HIS A 46 16.02 -12.10 -4.01
N GLN A 47 16.84 -11.16 -3.52
CA GLN A 47 17.24 -11.12 -2.11
C GLN A 47 16.10 -10.67 -1.19
N SER A 48 15.14 -9.93 -1.74
CA SER A 48 14.02 -9.35 -1.01
C SER A 48 12.71 -10.12 -1.22
N ILE A 49 12.53 -10.70 -2.42
CA ILE A 49 11.35 -11.48 -2.80
C ILE A 49 11.76 -12.85 -3.34
N SER A 50 11.13 -13.92 -2.84
CA SER A 50 11.40 -15.28 -3.31
C SER A 50 11.10 -15.45 -4.81
N LYS A 51 11.96 -16.21 -5.50
CA LYS A 51 11.78 -16.58 -6.90
C LYS A 51 10.48 -17.37 -7.14
N GLU A 52 10.03 -18.13 -6.15
CA GLU A 52 8.84 -18.97 -6.27
C GLU A 52 7.55 -18.18 -6.52
N VAL A 53 7.51 -16.92 -6.09
CA VAL A 53 6.33 -16.05 -6.23
C VAL A 53 6.47 -15.04 -7.37
N LEU A 54 7.65 -14.95 -7.99
CA LEU A 54 7.91 -14.01 -9.07
C LEU A 54 7.63 -14.65 -10.44
N PRO A 55 7.16 -13.87 -11.43
CA PRO A 55 7.00 -14.35 -12.79
C PRO A 55 8.32 -14.83 -13.42
N ALA A 56 8.22 -15.72 -14.41
CA ALA A 56 9.35 -16.23 -15.18
C ALA A 56 10.16 -15.10 -15.86
N GLU A 57 9.48 -14.06 -16.34
CA GLU A 57 10.08 -12.90 -16.99
C GLU A 57 10.96 -12.06 -16.05
N TYR A 58 10.79 -12.22 -14.73
CA TYR A 58 11.64 -11.62 -13.69
C TYR A 58 12.63 -12.63 -13.09
N GLY A 59 12.84 -13.78 -13.73
CA GLY A 59 13.73 -14.84 -13.27
C GLY A 59 13.19 -15.69 -12.11
N GLY A 60 11.86 -15.68 -11.92
CA GLY A 60 11.16 -16.52 -10.94
C GLY A 60 10.56 -17.79 -11.54
N THR A 61 9.72 -18.47 -10.75
CA THR A 61 9.03 -19.72 -11.12
C THR A 61 7.52 -19.69 -10.83
N GLY A 62 6.96 -18.51 -10.56
CA GLY A 62 5.55 -18.30 -10.19
C GLY A 62 4.58 -18.23 -11.38
N GLY A 63 4.92 -18.82 -12.52
CA GLY A 63 4.17 -18.69 -13.79
C GLY A 63 4.65 -17.52 -14.65
N THR A 64 4.01 -17.34 -15.80
CA THR A 64 4.28 -16.23 -16.72
C THR A 64 3.41 -15.02 -16.41
N ILE A 65 3.84 -13.83 -16.82
CA ILE A 65 3.02 -12.61 -16.68
C ILE A 65 1.66 -12.77 -17.37
N ALA A 66 1.61 -13.46 -18.52
CA ALA A 66 0.37 -13.69 -19.26
C ALA A 66 -0.62 -14.56 -18.48
N GLU A 67 -0.17 -15.68 -17.91
CA GLU A 67 -1.00 -16.56 -17.08
C GLU A 67 -1.51 -15.84 -15.83
N ILE A 68 -0.64 -15.07 -15.17
CA ILE A 68 -1.00 -14.29 -13.98
C ILE A 68 -2.05 -13.22 -14.33
N ALA A 69 -1.89 -12.52 -15.46
CA ALA A 69 -2.85 -11.52 -15.91
C ALA A 69 -4.22 -12.15 -16.22
N GLU A 70 -4.23 -13.27 -16.93
CA GLU A 70 -5.46 -14.01 -17.23
C GLU A 70 -6.16 -14.49 -15.95
N TYR A 71 -5.40 -15.06 -15.00
CA TYR A 71 -5.91 -15.48 -13.70
C TYR A 71 -6.63 -14.33 -12.98
N TRP A 72 -6.02 -13.15 -12.91
CA TRP A 72 -6.61 -12.00 -12.23
C TRP A 72 -7.83 -11.44 -12.96
N VAL A 73 -7.84 -11.42 -14.29
CA VAL A 73 -9.02 -11.04 -15.08
C VAL A 73 -10.19 -11.98 -14.76
N GLN A 74 -9.95 -13.30 -14.75
CA GLN A 74 -10.98 -14.28 -14.41
C GLN A 74 -11.48 -14.11 -12.96
N LYS A 75 -10.57 -13.85 -12.00
CA LYS A 75 -10.95 -13.58 -10.61
C LYS A 75 -11.80 -12.32 -10.46
N ILE A 76 -11.49 -11.25 -11.18
CA ILE A 76 -12.30 -10.03 -11.16
C ILE A 76 -13.71 -10.32 -11.69
N GLU A 77 -13.84 -11.10 -12.78
CA GLU A 77 -15.17 -11.46 -13.31
C GLU A 77 -15.94 -12.38 -12.35
N GLU A 78 -15.27 -13.33 -11.69
CA GLU A 78 -15.86 -14.18 -10.64
C GLU A 78 -16.45 -13.35 -9.49
N TYR A 79 -15.73 -12.32 -9.04
CA TYR A 79 -16.15 -11.46 -7.92
C TYR A 79 -17.07 -10.30 -8.34
N LYS A 80 -17.41 -10.15 -9.61
CA LYS A 80 -18.14 -8.99 -10.14
C LYS A 80 -19.47 -8.73 -9.44
N SER A 81 -20.27 -9.78 -9.22
CA SER A 81 -21.58 -9.65 -8.57
C SER A 81 -21.43 -9.19 -7.12
N TRP A 82 -20.47 -9.74 -6.37
CA TRP A 82 -20.14 -9.32 -5.02
C TRP A 82 -19.67 -7.86 -4.99
N MET A 83 -18.78 -7.46 -5.90
CA MET A 83 -18.31 -6.08 -6.00
C MET A 83 -19.44 -5.10 -6.33
N GLN A 84 -20.40 -5.49 -7.19
CA GLN A 84 -21.58 -4.67 -7.48
C GLN A 84 -22.50 -4.53 -6.26
N GLN A 85 -22.65 -5.60 -5.48
CA GLN A 85 -23.41 -5.57 -4.24
C GLN A 85 -22.73 -4.69 -3.19
N GLU A 86 -21.39 -4.67 -3.10
CA GLU A 86 -20.66 -3.77 -2.20
C GLU A 86 -21.00 -2.30 -2.41
N LEU A 87 -21.25 -1.88 -3.66
CA LEU A 87 -21.66 -0.51 -3.97
C LEU A 87 -23.02 -0.13 -3.36
N SER A 88 -23.87 -1.10 -3.03
CA SER A 88 -25.14 -0.87 -2.34
C SER A 88 -24.98 -0.71 -0.83
N PHE A 89 -23.83 -1.10 -0.27
CA PHE A 89 -23.54 -0.94 1.15
C PHE A 89 -22.88 0.41 1.41
N GLY A 90 -23.27 1.02 2.52
CA GLY A 90 -22.75 2.32 2.95
C GLY A 90 -23.31 2.67 4.32
N THR A 91 -22.74 3.71 4.93
CA THR A 91 -23.27 4.24 6.19
C THR A 91 -24.13 5.45 5.90
N ASP A 92 -25.36 5.45 6.40
CA ASP A 92 -26.19 6.64 6.42
C ASP A 92 -25.67 7.60 7.50
N GLU A 93 -24.80 8.52 7.08
CA GLU A 93 -24.14 9.48 7.97
C GLU A 93 -25.13 10.39 8.72
N SER A 94 -26.36 10.54 8.22
CA SER A 94 -27.40 11.33 8.92
C SER A 94 -27.88 10.67 10.21
N LYS A 95 -27.67 9.34 10.36
CA LYS A 95 -28.08 8.55 11.53
C LYS A 95 -26.94 8.32 12.53
N ARG A 96 -25.75 8.88 12.29
CA ARG A 96 -24.61 8.77 13.20
C ARG A 96 -24.94 9.47 14.53
N PRO A 97 -24.94 8.77 15.67
CA PRO A 97 -25.14 9.41 16.96
C PRO A 97 -23.97 10.32 17.32
N GLY A 98 -24.25 11.55 17.77
CA GLY A 98 -23.23 12.53 18.17
C GLY A 98 -22.75 13.43 17.04
N ARG A 99 -21.78 14.30 17.35
CA ARG A 99 -21.17 15.20 16.35
C ARG A 99 -20.30 14.40 15.38
N PRO A 100 -20.24 14.75 14.08
CA PRO A 100 -19.31 14.13 13.14
C PRO A 100 -17.88 14.14 13.70
N THR A 101 -17.30 12.95 13.91
CA THR A 101 -15.91 12.81 14.33
C THR A 101 -15.01 13.38 13.24
N THR A 102 -14.37 14.50 13.52
CA THR A 102 -13.41 15.12 12.61
C THR A 102 -12.07 14.39 12.68
N ALA A 103 -11.19 14.62 11.70
CA ALA A 103 -9.81 14.14 11.81
C ALA A 103 -9.11 14.68 13.07
N ALA A 104 -9.46 15.88 13.53
CA ALA A 104 -8.94 16.44 14.78
C ALA A 104 -9.37 15.64 16.01
N ASP A 105 -10.62 15.16 16.04
CA ASP A 105 -11.15 14.28 17.11
C ASP A 105 -10.49 12.90 17.11
N MET A 106 -10.23 12.31 15.93
CA MET A 106 -9.61 10.98 15.81
C MET A 106 -8.10 10.98 16.12
N PHE A 107 -7.40 12.05 15.78
CA PHE A 107 -5.94 12.14 15.92
C PHE A 107 -5.49 13.02 17.09
N GLY A 108 -6.43 13.49 17.92
CA GLY A 108 -6.13 14.20 19.17
C GLY A 108 -5.43 15.55 18.98
N VAL A 109 -5.67 16.22 17.85
CA VAL A 109 -4.99 17.49 17.51
C VAL A 109 -5.57 18.67 18.31
N GLU A 110 -6.76 18.51 18.90
CA GLU A 110 -7.40 19.51 19.76
C GLU A 110 -7.32 19.08 21.23
N GLY A 111 -6.33 19.64 21.93
CA GLY A 111 -5.87 19.15 23.22
C GLY A 111 -6.76 19.42 24.45
N SER A 112 -6.48 18.64 25.50
CA SER A 112 -6.70 19.01 26.91
C SER A 112 -5.52 18.53 27.77
N PHE A 113 -4.31 18.99 27.43
CA PHE A 113 -3.20 19.00 28.38
C PHE A 113 -3.30 20.28 29.23
N ARG A 114 -4.14 20.26 30.26
CA ARG A 114 -4.08 21.26 31.33
C ARG A 114 -4.25 20.61 32.70
N LYS A 115 -3.20 20.80 33.51
CA LYS A 115 -2.98 20.48 34.93
C LYS A 115 -2.66 19.03 35.29
N LEU A 116 -1.37 18.74 35.32
CA LEU A 116 -0.78 17.82 36.29
C LEU A 116 -0.55 18.65 37.58
N GLU A 117 -1.32 18.41 38.65
CA GLU A 117 -0.92 18.85 39.98
C GLU A 117 -0.16 17.69 40.62
N LEU A 118 1.09 17.96 41.00
CA LEU A 118 1.95 17.07 41.77
C LEU A 118 1.77 17.44 43.24
N ASP A 119 1.46 16.45 44.08
CA ASP A 119 1.68 16.51 45.53
C ASP A 119 3.13 16.06 45.82
#